data_AF-A0A920KIE7-F1
#
_entry.id   AF-A0A920KIE7-F1
#
_cell.length_a   1.000
_cell.length_b   1.000
_cell.length_c   1.000
_cell.angle_alpha   90.00
_cell.angle_beta   90.00
_cell.angle_gamma   90.00
#
_symmetry.space_group_name_H-M   'P 1'
#
loop_
_entity.id
_entity.type
_entity.pdbx_description
1 polymer ?
#
loop_
_entity_poly.entity_id
_entity_poly.type
_entity_poly.pdbx_seq_one_letter_code
_entity_poly.pdbx_strand_id
1 'polypeptide(L)' 'MQNIMQKLLNNWRNNFNSSLNEIKNNGFDDRFIRLWNYYLAYCESGFKTKRIGLNQIKIIHN' A
#
# COMPACT_ATOMS: atom_id res chain seq x y z
N MET A 1 8.77 -7.08 -11.60
CA MET A 1 8.69 -6.07 -10.52
C MET A 1 7.27 -5.56 -10.25
N GLN A 2 6.48 -5.12 -11.26
CA GLN A 2 5.12 -4.58 -11.04
C GLN A 2 4.15 -5.52 -10.30
N ASN A 3 4.21 -6.83 -10.55
CA ASN A 3 3.34 -7.81 -9.91
C ASN A 3 3.65 -7.98 -8.40
N ILE A 4 4.91 -7.75 -8.00
CA ILE A 4 5.33 -7.80 -6.58
C ILE A 4 4.72 -6.63 -5.81
N MET A 5 4.69 -5.42 -6.40
CA MET A 5 4.14 -4.23 -5.74
C MET A 5 2.62 -4.36 -5.49
N GLN A 6 1.89 -4.92 -6.45
CA GLN A 6 0.46 -5.23 -6.27
C GLN A 6 0.24 -6.17 -5.08
N LYS A 7 0.98 -7.30 -5.07
CA LYS A 7 0.89 -8.29 -3.99
C LYS A 7 1.31 -7.71 -2.63
N LEU A 8 2.33 -6.87 -2.60
CA LEU A 8 2.81 -6.20 -1.39
C LEU A 8 1.73 -5.29 -0.80
N LEU A 9 1.11 -4.43 -1.62
CA LEU A 9 0.07 -3.51 -1.18
C LEU A 9 -1.20 -4.24 -0.72
N ASN A 10 -1.58 -5.32 -1.39
CA ASN A 10 -2.66 -6.20 -0.93
C ASN A 10 -2.33 -6.83 0.44
N ASN A 11 -1.11 -7.34 0.63
CA ASN A 11 -0.68 -7.90 1.92
C ASN A 11 -0.70 -6.84 3.04
N TRP A 12 -0.24 -5.63 2.75
CA TRP A 12 -0.30 -4.53 3.72
C TRP A 12 -1.73 -4.14 4.07
N ARG A 13 -2.65 -4.13 3.09
CA ARG A 13 -4.08 -3.90 3.35
C ARG A 13 -4.69 -4.99 4.22
N ASN A 14 -4.33 -6.25 3.99
CA ASN A 14 -4.80 -7.36 4.81
C ASN A 14 -4.28 -7.23 6.24
N ASN A 15 -2.98 -6.99 6.42
CA ASN A 15 -2.38 -6.80 7.73
C ASN A 15 -2.99 -5.60 8.48
N PHE A 16 -3.17 -4.47 7.79
CA PHE A 16 -3.84 -3.29 8.36
C PHE A 16 -5.25 -3.62 8.87
N ASN A 17 -6.04 -4.35 8.09
CA ASN A 17 -7.40 -4.74 8.48
C ASN A 17 -7.42 -5.82 9.58
N SER A 18 -6.40 -6.66 9.67
CA SER A 18 -6.24 -7.59 10.79
C SER A 18 -5.88 -6.89 12.11
N SER A 19 -5.28 -5.70 12.05
CA SER A 19 -4.87 -4.90 13.22
C SER A 19 -5.89 -3.83 13.63
N LEU A 20 -7.14 -3.83 13.12
CA LEU A 20 -8.11 -2.76 13.38
C LEU A 20 -8.40 -2.52 14.87
N ASN A 21 -8.42 -3.57 15.68
CA ASN A 21 -8.63 -3.41 17.13
C ASN A 21 -7.51 -2.58 17.77
N GLU A 22 -6.26 -2.86 17.43
CA GLU A 22 -5.10 -2.11 17.92
C GLU A 22 -5.11 -0.67 17.39
N ILE A 23 -5.42 -0.49 16.12
CA ILE A 23 -5.53 0.83 15.48
C ILE A 23 -6.59 1.69 16.17
N LYS A 24 -7.77 1.12 16.45
CA LYS A 24 -8.85 1.81 17.18
C LYS A 24 -8.44 2.11 18.63
N ASN A 25 -7.78 1.18 19.31
CA ASN A 25 -7.28 1.38 20.67
C ASN A 25 -6.22 2.49 20.76
N ASN A 26 -5.46 2.71 19.68
CA ASN A 26 -4.50 3.82 19.55
C ASN A 26 -5.16 5.17 19.21
N GLY A 27 -6.50 5.26 19.19
CA GLY A 27 -7.25 6.50 19.02
C GLY A 27 -7.55 6.89 17.57
N PHE A 28 -7.28 6.02 16.60
CA PHE A 28 -7.64 6.28 15.20
C PHE A 28 -9.10 5.95 14.93
N ASP A 29 -9.80 6.88 14.27
CA ASP A 29 -11.22 6.76 13.98
C ASP A 29 -11.52 5.98 12.68
N ASP A 30 -12.80 5.70 12.43
CA ASP A 30 -13.20 4.99 11.22
C ASP A 30 -12.94 5.81 9.95
N ARG A 31 -12.80 7.14 10.04
CA ARG A 31 -12.45 7.99 8.90
C ARG A 31 -11.01 7.73 8.47
N PHE A 32 -10.08 7.67 9.41
CA PHE A 32 -8.70 7.28 9.17
C PHE A 32 -8.61 5.89 8.55
N ILE A 33 -9.34 4.92 9.10
CA ILE A 33 -9.35 3.53 8.61
C ILE A 33 -9.84 3.45 7.15
N ARG A 34 -10.91 4.19 6.80
CA ARG A 34 -11.41 4.25 5.42
C ARG A 34 -10.41 4.90 4.48
N LEU A 35 -9.78 5.99 4.91
CA LEU A 35 -8.77 6.69 4.12
C LEU A 35 -7.58 5.77 3.82
N TRP A 36 -7.12 5.02 4.81
CA TRP A 36 -5.96 4.14 4.63
C TRP A 36 -6.28 2.94 3.72
N ASN A 37 -7.48 2.36 3.87
CA ASN A 37 -7.95 1.33 2.94
C ASN A 37 -8.06 1.85 1.50
N TYR A 38 -8.59 3.07 1.32
CA TYR A 38 -8.65 3.71 0.01
C TYR A 38 -7.25 3.91 -0.57
N TYR A 39 -6.32 4.44 0.22
CA TYR A 39 -4.94 4.67 -0.19
C TYR A 39 -4.26 3.38 -0.67
N LEU A 40 -4.31 2.31 0.13
CA LEU A 40 -3.66 1.04 -0.21
C LEU A 40 -4.27 0.41 -1.48
N ALA A 41 -5.61 0.43 -1.60
CA ALA A 41 -6.30 -0.08 -2.78
C ALA A 41 -6.02 0.76 -4.04
N TYR A 42 -5.97 2.09 -3.91
CA TYR A 42 -5.67 2.98 -5.02
C TYR A 42 -4.25 2.78 -5.54
N CYS A 43 -3.26 2.67 -4.65
CA CYS A 43 -1.88 2.36 -5.03
C CYS A 43 -1.78 0.98 -5.72
N GLU A 44 -2.44 -0.05 -5.20
CA GLU A 44 -2.46 -1.39 -5.80
C GLU A 44 -3.00 -1.31 -7.24
N SER A 45 -4.12 -0.62 -7.43
CA SER A 45 -4.72 -0.37 -8.74
C SER A 45 -3.76 0.40 -9.67
N GLY A 46 -3.06 1.40 -9.15
CA GLY A 46 -2.05 2.15 -9.91
C GLY A 46 -0.95 1.25 -10.48
N PHE A 47 -0.43 0.31 -9.69
CA PHE A 47 0.56 -0.66 -10.17
C PHE A 47 -0.06 -1.71 -11.11
N LYS A 48 -1.29 -2.17 -10.82
CA LYS A 48 -2.03 -3.14 -11.65
C LYS A 48 -2.34 -2.62 -13.04
N THR A 49 -2.74 -1.36 -13.12
CA THR A 49 -3.07 -0.66 -14.39
C THR A 49 -1.84 -0.09 -15.08
N LYS A 50 -0.63 -0.28 -14.53
CA LYS A 50 0.64 0.28 -15.02
C LYS A 50 0.65 1.82 -15.09
N ARG A 51 -0.24 2.48 -14.35
CA ARG A 51 -0.28 3.95 -14.25
C ARG A 51 0.88 4.51 -13.43
N ILE A 52 1.42 3.70 -12.51
CA ILE A 52 2.63 4.00 -11.74
C ILE A 52 3.60 2.82 -11.79
N GLY A 53 4.88 3.08 -11.52
CA GLY A 53 5.94 2.09 -11.51
C GLY A 53 7.01 2.38 -10.47
N LEU A 54 7.76 1.34 -10.09
CA LEU A 54 8.93 1.45 -9.21
C LEU A 54 10.14 0.93 -9.99
N ASN A 55 11.18 1.75 -10.08
CA ASN A 55 12.42 1.43 -10.78
C ASN A 55 13.58 1.47 -9.79
N GLN A 56 14.47 0.48 -9.89
CA GLN A 56 15.75 0.49 -9.21
C GLN A 56 16.83 0.86 -10.23
N ILE A 57 17.48 2.01 -10.02
CA ILE A 57 18.47 2.54 -10.95
C ILE A 57 19.81 2.58 -10.24
N LYS A 58 20.82 1.95 -10.84
CA LYS A 58 22.22 2.06 -10.43
C LYS A 58 22.93 2.98 -11.43
N ILE A 59 23.44 4.10 -10.94
CA ILE A 59 24.24 5.04 -11.73
C ILE A 59 25.72 4.73 -11.46
N ILE A 60 26.53 4.64 -12.51
CA ILE A 60 27.97 4.43 -12.42
C ILE A 60 28.64 5.54 -13.21
N HIS A 61 29.63 6.20 -12.60
CA HIS A 61 30.50 7.16 -13.25
C HIS A 61 31.88 6.53 -13.42
N ASN A 62 32.45 6.64 -14.62
CA ASN A 62 33.76 6.09 -14.99
C ASN A 62 34.86 7.07 -14.61
#